data_AF-A0A087LE27-F1
#
_entry.id   AF-A0A087LE27-F1
#
_cell.length_a   1.000
_cell.length_b   1.000
_cell.length_c   1.000
_cell.angle_alpha   90.00
_cell.angle_beta   90.00
_cell.angle_gamma   90.00
#
_symmetry.space_group_name_H-M   'P 1'
#
loop_
_entity.id
_entity.type
_entity.pdbx_description
1 polymer ?
#
loop_
_entity_poly.entity_id
_entity_poly.type
_entity_poly.pdbx_seq_one_letter_code
_entity_poly.pdbx_strand_id
1 'polypeptide(L)' 'MRRDVWQYVQANPMLRAFVREQPRWYRLLARRPHELSALQLAALRHYGQTIPDKVEKISQSLQMASLMWQMFKALRD' A
#
# COMPACT_ATOMS: atom_id res chain seq x y z
N MET A 1 1.03 -13.14 12.49
CA MET A 1 0.82 -12.78 11.07
C MET A 1 1.85 -13.51 10.24
N ARG A 2 1.44 -14.09 9.10
CA ARG A 2 2.36 -14.83 8.22
C ARG A 2 3.37 -13.87 7.59
N ARG A 3 4.60 -14.35 7.32
CA ARG A 3 5.75 -13.52 6.94
C ARG A 3 5.58 -12.86 5.56
N ASP A 4 4.97 -13.56 4.62
CA ASP A 4 4.56 -13.07 3.30
C ASP A 4 3.59 -11.88 3.39
N VAL A 5 2.55 -12.00 4.22
CA VAL A 5 1.59 -10.92 4.48
C VAL A 5 2.27 -9.71 5.12
N TRP A 6 3.22 -9.96 6.03
CA TRP A 6 3.98 -8.87 6.65
C TRP A 6 4.89 -8.15 5.67
N GLN A 7 5.62 -8.89 4.83
CA GLN A 7 6.45 -8.31 3.79
C GLN A 7 5.61 -7.46 2.82
N TYR A 8 4.43 -7.94 2.45
CA TYR A 8 3.50 -7.20 1.61
C TYR A 8 3.00 -5.90 2.26
N VAL A 9 2.58 -5.96 3.53
CA VAL A 9 2.15 -4.76 4.27
C VAL A 9 3.31 -3.78 4.46
N GLN A 10 4.53 -4.25 4.67
CA GLN A 10 5.72 -3.40 4.81
C GLN A 10 6.14 -2.76 3.49
N ALA A 11 5.98 -3.46 2.37
CA ALA A 11 6.27 -2.96 1.03
C ALA A 11 5.32 -1.82 0.62
N ASN A 12 4.10 -1.79 1.17
CA ASN A 12 3.12 -0.76 0.86
C ASN A 12 2.98 0.26 2.01
N PRO A 13 3.51 1.49 1.88
CA PRO A 13 3.51 2.47 2.97
C PRO A 13 2.10 2.89 3.41
N MET A 14 1.12 2.87 2.49
CA MET A 14 -0.29 3.16 2.80
C MET A 14 -0.88 2.07 3.68
N LEU A 15 -0.68 0.79 3.34
CA LEU A 15 -1.15 -0.32 4.17
C LEU A 15 -0.45 -0.33 5.53
N ARG A 16 0.85 -0.01 5.56
CA ARG A 16 1.60 0.12 6.80
C ARG A 16 1.05 1.21 7.72
N ALA A 17 0.69 2.37 7.18
CA ALA A 17 0.04 3.45 7.93
C ALA A 17 -1.35 3.01 8.42
N PHE A 18 -2.17 2.46 7.52
CA PHE A 18 -3.51 1.99 7.83
C PHE A 18 -3.55 0.94 8.95
N VAL A 19 -2.64 -0.03 8.91
CA VAL A 19 -2.57 -1.09 9.91
C VAL A 19 -2.08 -0.56 11.27
N ARG A 20 -1.28 0.53 11.29
CA ARG A 20 -0.93 1.24 12.53
C ARG A 20 -2.09 2.03 13.10
N GLU A 21 -2.87 2.69 12.24
CA GLU A 21 -4.08 3.43 12.63
C GLU A 21 -5.18 2.47 13.12
N GLN A 22 -5.28 1.28 12.52
CA GLN A 22 -6.29 0.28 12.84
C GLN A 22 -5.64 -1.04 13.27
N PRO A 23 -5.15 -1.15 14.53
CA PRO A 23 -4.44 -2.34 15.02
C PRO A 23 -5.32 -3.60 15.07
N ARG A 24 -6.64 -3.50 14.88
CA ARG A 24 -7.52 -4.65 14.65
C ARG A 24 -7.06 -5.55 13.50
N TRP A 25 -6.47 -4.96 12.46
CA TRP A 25 -6.01 -5.68 11.27
C TRP A 25 -4.80 -6.57 11.55
N TYR A 26 -3.91 -6.19 12.47
CA TYR A 26 -2.83 -7.07 12.93
C TYR A 26 -3.37 -8.38 13.49
N ARG A 27 -4.42 -8.29 14.33
CA ARG A 27 -5.06 -9.45 14.96
C ARG A 27 -5.81 -10.29 13.93
N LEU A 28 -6.50 -9.64 12.99
CA LEU A 28 -7.27 -10.32 11.95
C LEU A 28 -6.34 -11.08 10.99
N LEU A 29 -5.32 -10.42 10.43
CA LEU A 29 -4.36 -11.03 9.51
C LEU A 29 -3.42 -12.03 10.19
N ALA A 30 -3.26 -11.94 11.51
CA ALA A 30 -2.58 -12.97 12.27
C ALA A 30 -3.34 -14.29 12.31
N ARG A 31 -4.68 -14.24 12.38
CA ARG A 31 -5.54 -15.44 12.42
C ARG A 31 -5.94 -15.90 11.02
N ARG A 32 -6.12 -14.97 10.09
CA ARG A 32 -6.63 -15.19 8.73
C ARG A 32 -5.75 -14.45 7.71
N PRO A 33 -4.61 -15.03 7.31
CA PRO A 33 -3.68 -14.36 6.39
C PRO A 33 -4.27 -14.15 4.99
N HIS A 34 -5.31 -14.89 4.59
CA HIS A 34 -5.98 -14.76 3.30
C HIS A 34 -6.86 -13.51 3.17
N GLU A 35 -7.16 -12.82 4.27
CA GLU A 35 -7.98 -11.60 4.27
C GLU A 35 -7.17 -10.34 3.90
N LEU A 36 -6.01 -10.50 3.28
CA LEU A 36 -5.17 -9.39 2.81
C LEU A 36 -5.91 -8.52 1.78
N SER A 37 -6.73 -9.10 0.90
CA SER A 37 -7.55 -8.33 -0.05
C SER A 37 -8.59 -7.46 0.65
N ALA A 38 -9.14 -7.93 1.78
CA ALA A 38 -10.07 -7.16 2.60
C ALA A 38 -9.36 -5.97 3.28
N LEU A 39 -8.11 -6.14 3.72
CA LEU A 39 -7.28 -5.05 4.21
C LEU A 39 -7.11 -3.95 3.16
N GLN A 40 -6.77 -4.34 1.93
CA GLN A 40 -6.55 -3.39 0.84
C GLN A 40 -7.82 -2.59 0.54
N LEU A 41 -8.96 -3.27 0.43
CA LEU A 41 -10.25 -2.61 0.20
C LEU A 41 -10.61 -1.65 1.33
N ALA A 42 -10.37 -2.05 2.58
CA ALA A 42 -10.63 -1.20 3.74
C ALA A 42 -9.71 0.03 3.78
N ALA A 43 -8.43 -0.13 3.43
CA ALA A 43 -7.48 0.98 3.33
C ALA A 43 -7.87 1.95 2.21
N LEU A 44 -8.28 1.43 1.05
CA LEU A 44 -8.75 2.24 -0.08
C LEU A 44 -10.01 3.03 0.28
N ARG A 45 -10.98 2.40 0.97
CA ARG A 45 -12.19 3.09 1.44
C ARG A 45 -11.88 4.16 2.49
N HIS A 46 -10.96 3.86 3.41
CA HIS A 46 -10.56 4.78 4.47
C HIS A 46 -9.86 6.01 3.89
N TYR A 47 -8.81 5.84 3.07
CA TYR A 47 -8.09 6.99 2.50
C TYR A 47 -8.85 7.66 1.35
N GLY A 48 -9.67 6.92 0.61
CA GLY A 48 -10.53 7.48 -0.44
C GLY A 48 -11.62 8.41 0.08
N GLN A 49 -11.95 8.36 1.37
CA GLN A 49 -12.90 9.28 2.01
C GLN A 49 -12.22 10.44 2.76
N THR A 50 -10.91 10.37 3.02
CA THR A 50 -10.32 11.20 4.08
C THR A 50 -9.19 12.16 3.64
N ILE A 51 -8.53 12.05 2.48
CA ILE A 51 -7.45 13.03 2.18
C ILE A 51 -7.26 13.35 0.67
N PRO A 52 -7.72 14.52 0.19
CA PRO A 52 -7.33 15.03 -1.14
C PRO A 52 -5.82 15.39 -1.23
N ASP A 53 -5.25 16.05 -0.23
CA ASP A 53 -3.91 16.69 -0.32
C ASP A 53 -2.69 15.74 -0.28
N LYS A 54 -2.82 14.53 0.27
CA LYS A 54 -1.71 13.56 0.34
C LYS A 54 -1.70 12.57 -0.82
N VAL A 55 -2.84 12.36 -1.47
CA VAL A 55 -2.95 11.49 -2.65
C VAL A 55 -2.25 12.14 -3.84
N GLU A 56 -2.28 13.47 -3.94
CA GLU A 56 -1.59 14.21 -5.01
C GLU A 56 -0.07 14.02 -4.97
N LYS A 57 0.54 14.08 -3.77
CA LYS A 57 1.99 13.85 -3.58
C LYS A 57 2.39 12.38 -3.82
N ILE A 58 1.52 11.42 -3.47
CA ILE A 58 1.76 9.99 -3.73
C ILE A 58 1.59 9.68 -5.23
N SER A 59 0.59 10.25 -5.89
CA SER A 59 0.39 10.13 -7.33
C SER A 59 1.58 10.70 -8.10
N GLN A 60 2.04 11.90 -7.76
CA GLN A 60 3.21 12.53 -8.40
C GLN A 60 4.48 11.69 -8.22
N SER A 61 4.74 11.15 -7.03
CA SER A 61 5.94 10.30 -6.82
C SER A 61 5.87 8.97 -7.57
N LEU A 62 4.69 8.34 -7.67
CA LEU A 62 4.51 7.12 -8.48
C LEU A 62 4.59 7.39 -9.99
N GLN A 63 4.06 8.52 -10.47
CA GLN A 63 4.15 8.94 -11.87
C GLN A 63 5.59 9.25 -12.28
N MET A 64 6.36 9.91 -11.41
CA MET A 64 7.78 10.14 -11.67
C MET A 64 8.58 8.83 -11.64
N ALA A 65 8.27 7.91 -10.72
CA ALA A 65 8.90 6.60 -10.68
C ALA A 65 8.60 5.78 -11.95
N SER A 66 7.35 5.76 -12.43
CA SER A 66 7.00 5.03 -13.66
C SER A 66 7.68 5.63 -14.89
N LEU A 67 7.80 6.96 -14.97
CA LEU A 67 8.54 7.64 -16.03
C LEU A 67 10.04 7.30 -15.99
N MET A 68 10.67 7.36 -14.81
CA MET A 68 12.07 6.96 -14.64
C MET A 68 12.31 5.49 -15.00
N TRP A 69 11.38 4.59 -14.65
CA TRP A 69 11.43 3.18 -15.03
C TRP A 69 11.31 2.96 -16.55
N GLN A 70 10.47 3.76 -17.23
CA GLN A 70 10.36 3.72 -18.69
C GLN A 70 11.63 4.22 -19.36
N MET A 71 12.22 5.32 -18.87
CA MET A 71 13.51 5.81 -19.34
C MET A 71 14.63 4.80 -19.11
N PHE A 72 14.66 4.14 -17.94
CA PHE A 72 15.64 3.09 -17.66
C PHE A 72 15.52 1.89 -18.60
N LYS A 73 14.29 1.49 -18.97
CA LYS A 73 14.10 0.45 -19.99
C LYS A 73 14.57 0.92 -21.37
N ALA A 74 14.26 2.15 -21.76
CA ALA A 74 14.66 2.71 -23.06
C ALA A 74 16.18 2.88 -23.24
N LEU A 75 16.96 2.91 -22.14
CA LEU A 75 18.42 2.94 -22.17
C LEU A 75 19.06 1.54 -22.20
N ARG A 76 18.27 0.49 -21.97
CA ARG A 76 18.74 -0.90 -21.88
C ARG A 76 18.42 -1.74 -23.13
N ASP A 77 17.62 -1.19 -24.03
CA ASP A 77 17.48 -1.62 -25.43
C ASP A 77 18.46 -0.85 -26.32
#